data_AF-A0A0F9JYD9-F1
#
_entry.id   AF-A0A0F9JYD9-F1
#
_cell.length_a   1.000
_cell.length_b   1.000
_cell.length_c   1.000
_cell.angle_alpha   90.00
_cell.angle_beta   90.00
_cell.angle_gamma   90.00
#
_symmetry.space_group_name_H-M   'P 1'
#
loop_
_entity.id
_entity.type
_entity.pdbx_description
1 polymer ?
#
loop_
_entity_poly.entity_id
_entity_poly.type
_entity_poly.pdbx_seq_one_letter_code
_entity_poly.pdbx_strand_id
1 'polypeptide(L)'
;VQVTGISELVANAMIFEGENKRTQNLRLEPIPGMEEDEEEVNVYAGIWRGKSGKFWLDGLRFYEYGDLSDIVRREGTPLELRSRDRDRVLVEGKDFKAIRCLRQLKYVSLLPGSSIREGESLELSCYKIPYVSHSWGKQISLCMSNPELYEYWQSQAKKLHRVIGFKRFLLSMDEIRNGGGCLSCQKRGISMAEILGDCITRQRAVFKAVDPKIEVMIWSDMLDPAHNAHSNYYGAVGDFTGSWKHVPRDLTIMCWYHKIRDKSLGFFSKQGFRTFGAAYYDADDLTNPREWLTSLRETPNAQGIMYTTWQKKYKLLAGFGDLASEIAAEQRDGLGGE
;
A
#
# COMPACT_ATOMS: atom_id res chain seq x y z
N VAL A 1 -7.76 35.45 0.70
CA VAL A 1 -8.62 34.91 -0.37
C VAL A 1 -9.41 33.73 0.19
N GLN A 2 -10.72 33.69 -0.07
CA GLN A 2 -11.56 32.54 0.28
C GLN A 2 -11.21 31.38 -0.64
N VAL A 3 -11.08 30.17 -0.09
CA VAL A 3 -10.76 28.98 -0.87
C VAL A 3 -12.06 28.40 -1.43
N THR A 4 -12.17 28.33 -2.75
CA THR A 4 -13.24 27.68 -3.50
C THR A 4 -12.55 26.72 -4.49
N GLY A 5 -12.88 25.42 -4.47
CA GLY A 5 -12.44 24.48 -5.51
C GLY A 5 -11.39 23.43 -5.16
N ILE A 6 -11.77 22.45 -4.33
CA ILE A 6 -11.16 21.10 -4.37
C ILE A 6 -12.30 20.08 -4.25
N SER A 7 -12.44 19.22 -5.26
CA SER A 7 -13.39 18.11 -5.22
C SER A 7 -12.79 16.95 -4.44
N GLU A 8 -13.35 16.60 -3.29
CA GLU A 8 -13.13 15.28 -2.67
C GLU A 8 -14.47 14.56 -2.56
N LEU A 9 -14.59 13.48 -3.35
CA LEU A 9 -15.72 12.57 -3.33
C LEU A 9 -15.64 11.69 -2.07
N VAL A 10 -16.41 12.03 -1.03
CA VAL A 10 -16.69 11.07 0.06
C VAL A 10 -17.99 10.33 -0.29
N ALA A 11 -17.87 9.29 -1.11
CA ALA A 11 -18.97 8.36 -1.39
C ALA A 11 -19.09 7.31 -0.27
N ASN A 12 -20.27 7.22 0.35
CA ASN A 12 -20.72 6.01 1.04
C ASN A 12 -22.18 5.77 0.66
N ALA A 13 -22.46 4.75 -0.17
CA ALA A 13 -23.82 4.19 -0.28
C ALA A 13 -23.85 2.68 -0.62
N MET A 14 -24.53 1.96 0.28
CA MET A 14 -25.41 0.77 0.20
C MET A 14 -25.03 -0.58 -0.47
N ILE A 15 -25.60 -1.64 0.12
CA ILE A 15 -25.81 -3.03 -0.35
C ILE A 15 -27.33 -3.25 -0.43
N PHE A 16 -27.85 -3.88 -1.50
CA PHE A 16 -29.27 -4.23 -1.70
C PHE A 16 -29.61 -5.66 -1.22
N GLU A 17 -30.90 -5.93 -0.95
CA GLU A 17 -31.37 -7.26 -0.56
C GLU A 17 -31.64 -8.10 -1.83
N GLY A 18 -30.94 -9.24 -1.92
CA GLY A 18 -30.73 -10.05 -3.13
C GLY A 18 -29.24 -10.26 -3.43
N GLU A 19 -28.38 -9.33 -2.98
CA GLU A 19 -26.93 -9.44 -3.07
C GLU A 19 -26.35 -9.97 -1.76
N ASN A 20 -25.86 -11.21 -1.77
CA ASN A 20 -25.29 -11.85 -0.58
C ASN A 20 -23.81 -11.46 -0.32
N LYS A 21 -23.18 -10.70 -1.23
CA LYS A 21 -21.81 -10.18 -1.06
C LYS A 21 -21.52 -9.03 -2.04
N ARG A 22 -20.83 -8.00 -1.54
CA ARG A 22 -20.31 -6.87 -2.32
C ARG A 22 -19.33 -7.36 -3.40
N THR A 23 -19.55 -7.04 -4.67
CA THR A 23 -18.68 -7.46 -5.77
C THR A 23 -17.71 -6.38 -6.26
N GLN A 24 -17.96 -5.08 -6.01
CA GLN A 24 -17.03 -4.00 -6.36
C GLN A 24 -17.04 -2.82 -5.36
N ASN A 25 -15.87 -2.21 -5.18
CA ASN A 25 -15.62 -1.06 -4.32
C ASN A 25 -15.38 0.17 -5.21
N LEU A 26 -16.28 1.15 -5.20
CA LEU A 26 -16.19 2.37 -6.02
C LEU A 26 -15.62 3.56 -5.23
N ARG A 27 -14.80 3.30 -4.21
CA ARG A 27 -13.88 4.31 -3.69
C ARG A 27 -12.70 4.39 -4.65
N LEU A 28 -12.91 5.06 -5.77
CA LEU A 28 -11.85 5.43 -6.69
C LEU A 28 -11.52 6.89 -6.38
N GLU A 29 -10.45 7.11 -5.64
CA GLU A 29 -9.70 8.36 -5.87
C GLU A 29 -9.25 8.30 -7.33
N PRO A 30 -9.32 9.40 -8.10
CA PRO A 30 -8.75 9.41 -9.44
C PRO A 30 -7.29 8.97 -9.33
N ILE A 31 -6.91 8.00 -10.15
CA ILE A 31 -5.52 7.56 -10.26
C ILE A 31 -4.72 8.80 -10.66
N PRO A 32 -3.58 9.13 -10.02
CA PRO A 32 -2.78 10.27 -10.45
C PRO A 32 -2.42 10.12 -11.94
N GLY A 33 -2.90 11.03 -12.78
CA GLY A 33 -2.78 10.96 -14.25
C GLY A 33 -4.02 10.46 -15.00
N MET A 34 -5.13 10.18 -14.31
CA MET A 34 -6.47 9.91 -14.88
C MET A 34 -7.52 10.81 -14.23
N GLU A 35 -7.19 12.10 -14.09
CA GLU A 35 -8.18 13.14 -13.80
C GLU A 35 -9.04 13.26 -15.07
N GLU A 36 -10.13 12.50 -15.15
CA GLU A 36 -11.23 12.90 -16.04
C GLU A 36 -11.80 14.19 -15.47
N ASP A 37 -12.08 15.16 -16.33
CA ASP A 37 -12.87 16.34 -15.97
C ASP A 37 -14.27 15.84 -15.55
N GLU A 38 -14.46 15.53 -14.27
CA GLU A 38 -15.78 15.23 -13.73
C GLU A 38 -16.59 16.54 -13.72
N GLU A 39 -17.30 16.81 -14.82
CA GLU A 39 -18.14 18.00 -14.99
C GLU A 39 -19.46 17.94 -14.19
N GLU A 40 -19.81 16.77 -13.64
CA GLU A 40 -21.11 16.52 -13.01
C GLU A 40 -20.98 15.87 -11.61
N VAL A 41 -21.74 16.37 -10.63
CA VAL A 41 -21.86 15.79 -9.29
C VAL A 41 -23.30 15.38 -9.01
N ASN A 42 -23.51 14.12 -8.63
CA ASN A 42 -24.81 13.61 -8.20
C ASN A 42 -25.00 13.74 -6.68
N VAL A 43 -26.02 14.50 -6.25
CA VAL A 43 -26.36 14.72 -4.83
C VAL A 43 -27.70 14.07 -4.49
N TYR A 44 -27.71 13.19 -3.48
CA TYR A 44 -28.93 12.53 -2.98
C TYR A 44 -29.20 12.89 -1.51
N ALA A 45 -30.43 13.30 -1.19
CA ALA A 45 -30.88 13.55 0.17
C ALA A 45 -32.27 12.92 0.39
N GLY A 46 -32.41 12.04 1.39
CA GLY A 46 -33.66 11.33 1.63
C GLY A 46 -33.65 10.42 2.85
N ILE A 47 -34.71 9.63 3.03
CA ILE A 47 -34.76 8.52 3.98
C ILE A 47 -34.59 7.22 3.22
N TRP A 48 -33.71 6.36 3.72
CA TRP A 48 -33.56 4.99 3.25
C TRP A 48 -34.15 4.03 4.30
N ARG A 49 -35.05 3.13 3.89
CA ARG A 49 -35.75 2.14 4.74
C ARG A 49 -36.79 2.69 5.74
N GLY A 50 -37.39 3.85 5.45
CA GLY A 50 -38.53 4.35 6.25
C GLY A 50 -39.74 3.41 6.12
N LYS A 51 -40.32 2.98 7.24
CA LYS A 51 -41.53 2.13 7.25
C LYS A 51 -42.83 2.92 7.45
N SER A 52 -42.81 3.97 8.27
CA SER A 52 -43.88 4.97 8.39
C SER A 52 -43.40 6.19 9.20
N GLY A 53 -44.01 7.36 9.00
CA GLY A 53 -43.67 8.60 9.74
C GLY A 53 -43.74 9.86 8.88
N LYS A 54 -43.33 11.01 9.45
CA LYS A 54 -43.16 12.29 8.74
C LYS A 54 -41.67 12.61 8.62
N PHE A 55 -41.24 13.03 7.44
CA PHE A 55 -39.87 13.44 7.15
C PHE A 55 -39.88 14.82 6.51
N TRP A 56 -38.93 15.65 6.91
CA TRP A 56 -38.67 16.91 6.24
C TRP A 56 -37.15 17.13 6.22
N LEU A 57 -36.67 17.61 5.08
CA LEU A 57 -35.33 18.14 4.91
C LEU A 57 -35.47 19.65 4.75
N ASP A 58 -34.65 20.40 5.47
CA ASP A 58 -34.56 21.84 5.33
C ASP A 58 -33.11 22.27 5.54
N GLY A 59 -32.74 23.40 4.94
CA GLY A 59 -31.41 23.99 5.10
C GLY A 59 -30.25 23.18 4.49
N LEU A 60 -30.51 22.32 3.49
CA LEU A 60 -29.45 21.70 2.71
C LEU A 60 -28.60 22.78 2.05
N ARG A 61 -27.31 22.80 2.36
CA ARG A 61 -26.33 23.71 1.77
C ARG A 61 -25.27 22.90 1.06
N PHE A 62 -25.11 23.17 -0.22
CA PHE A 62 -24.00 22.69 -1.02
C PHE A 62 -23.02 23.85 -1.19
N TYR A 63 -21.77 23.63 -0.84
CA TYR A 63 -20.71 24.60 -1.07
C TYR A 63 -19.44 23.84 -1.38
N GLU A 64 -18.73 24.36 -2.37
CA GLU A 64 -17.38 23.94 -2.69
C GLU A 64 -16.46 24.35 -1.54
N TYR A 65 -15.59 23.44 -1.09
CA TYR A 65 -14.61 23.74 -0.04
C TYR A 65 -13.27 23.10 -0.38
N GLY A 66 -12.18 23.80 -0.10
CA GLY A 66 -10.84 23.24 -0.24
C GLY A 66 -10.53 22.28 0.92
N ASP A 67 -10.60 20.96 0.69
CA ASP A 67 -10.05 20.00 1.66
C ASP A 67 -8.55 19.79 1.44
N LEU A 68 -7.76 20.31 2.39
CA LEU A 68 -6.32 20.08 2.48
C LEU A 68 -5.96 19.09 3.57
N SER A 69 -6.91 18.25 3.98
CA SER A 69 -6.62 17.01 4.69
C SER A 69 -5.63 16.20 3.86
N ASP A 70 -4.76 15.46 4.55
CA ASP A 70 -3.88 14.50 3.93
C ASP A 70 -2.93 15.08 2.84
N ILE A 71 -2.67 16.40 2.80
CA ILE A 71 -1.65 16.95 1.90
C ILE A 71 -0.24 16.50 2.30
N VAL A 72 0.60 16.24 1.30
CA VAL A 72 1.98 15.80 1.48
C VAL A 72 2.92 16.98 1.28
N ARG A 73 3.78 17.23 2.27
CA ARG A 73 4.77 18.32 2.27
C ARG A 73 6.18 17.74 2.45
N ARG A 74 6.84 17.44 1.33
CA ARG A 74 8.26 17.03 1.25
C ARG A 74 8.82 17.27 -0.15
N GLU A 75 10.11 16.99 -0.34
CA GLU A 75 10.70 16.97 -1.68
C GLU A 75 9.92 16.04 -2.62
N GLY A 76 9.63 16.52 -3.83
CA GLY A 76 8.88 15.80 -4.86
C GLY A 76 7.36 15.81 -4.71
N THR A 77 6.83 16.57 -3.75
CA THR A 77 5.40 16.87 -3.62
C THR A 77 5.22 18.38 -3.43
N PRO A 78 5.54 19.22 -4.44
CA PRO A 78 5.39 20.66 -4.34
C PRO A 78 3.93 21.05 -4.13
N LEU A 79 3.74 22.17 -3.46
CA LEU A 79 2.47 22.88 -3.39
C LEU A 79 2.64 24.17 -4.20
N GLU A 80 1.75 24.38 -5.17
CA GLU A 80 1.78 25.56 -6.04
C GLU A 80 0.46 26.32 -5.90
N LEU A 81 0.56 27.65 -5.74
CA LEU A 81 -0.58 28.54 -5.83
C LEU A 81 -0.36 29.45 -7.04
N ARG A 82 -1.25 29.37 -8.03
CA ARG A 82 -1.15 30.08 -9.31
C ARG A 82 -2.36 30.96 -9.54
N SER A 83 -2.16 32.11 -10.19
CA SER A 83 -3.27 32.93 -10.69
C SER A 83 -3.87 32.31 -11.94
N ARG A 84 -5.20 32.22 -11.99
CA ARG A 84 -5.95 31.85 -13.21
C ARG A 84 -6.15 33.05 -14.14
N ASP A 85 -6.04 34.26 -13.61
CA ASP A 85 -6.28 35.50 -14.35
C ASP A 85 -5.02 36.04 -15.03
N ARG A 86 -3.84 35.60 -14.57
CA ARG A 86 -2.52 36.10 -15.02
C ARG A 86 -1.48 34.99 -14.98
N ASP A 87 -0.47 35.08 -15.84
CA ASP A 87 0.69 34.18 -15.79
C ASP A 87 1.58 34.50 -14.58
N ARG A 88 1.19 34.00 -13.41
CA ARG A 88 1.86 34.27 -12.14
C ARG A 88 1.73 33.10 -11.19
N VAL A 89 2.87 32.55 -10.79
CA VAL A 89 2.99 31.66 -9.62
C VAL A 89 3.29 32.50 -8.39
N LEU A 90 2.58 32.21 -7.30
CA LEU A 90 2.69 32.90 -6.03
C LEU A 90 3.62 32.14 -5.09
N VAL A 91 4.37 32.89 -4.30
CA VAL A 91 5.45 32.33 -3.49
C VAL A 91 5.03 32.22 -2.03
N GLU A 92 5.00 31.00 -1.51
CA GLU A 92 4.78 30.75 -0.07
C GLU A 92 5.87 31.45 0.76
N GLY A 93 5.49 32.13 1.84
CA GLY A 93 6.39 32.96 2.66
C GLY A 93 6.63 34.37 2.12
N LYS A 94 6.14 34.70 0.92
CA LYS A 94 6.18 36.06 0.34
C LYS A 94 4.80 36.60 0.02
N ASP A 95 4.01 35.87 -0.76
CA ASP A 95 2.65 36.28 -1.17
C ASP A 95 1.59 35.78 -0.17
N PHE A 96 1.82 34.61 0.43
CA PHE A 96 0.91 33.99 1.40
C PHE A 96 1.69 33.21 2.47
N LYS A 97 1.06 32.98 3.63
CA LYS A 97 1.64 32.17 4.72
C LYS A 97 1.65 30.70 4.37
N ALA A 98 2.54 29.95 5.03
CA ALA A 98 2.65 28.50 4.86
C ALA A 98 1.31 27.78 5.03
N ILE A 99 0.95 26.97 4.03
CA ILE A 99 -0.28 26.17 4.04
C ILE A 99 -0.04 24.88 4.80
N ARG A 100 -0.77 24.70 5.90
CA ARG A 100 -0.70 23.51 6.75
C ARG A 100 -1.69 22.45 6.29
N CYS A 101 -1.39 21.19 6.58
CA CYS A 101 -2.34 20.09 6.45
C CYS A 101 -3.49 20.33 7.44
N LEU A 102 -4.64 20.71 6.90
CA LEU A 102 -5.83 21.11 7.64
C LEU A 102 -7.05 20.54 6.94
N ARG A 103 -7.89 19.84 7.70
CA ARG A 103 -9.15 19.24 7.21
C ARG A 103 -10.11 20.26 6.57
N GLN A 104 -9.99 21.52 6.95
CA GLN A 104 -10.76 22.60 6.34
C GLN A 104 -9.86 23.83 6.27
N LEU A 105 -9.50 24.24 5.07
CA LEU A 105 -8.83 25.53 4.86
C LEU A 105 -9.89 26.59 4.54
N LYS A 106 -10.25 27.39 5.55
CA LYS A 106 -11.22 28.48 5.35
C LYS A 106 -10.66 29.64 4.54
N TYR A 107 -9.37 29.93 4.70
CA TYR A 107 -8.70 31.06 4.06
C TYR A 107 -7.22 30.80 3.90
N VAL A 108 -6.65 31.27 2.79
CA VAL A 108 -5.20 31.45 2.65
C VAL A 108 -4.85 32.84 3.22
N SER A 109 -4.00 32.87 4.25
CA SER A 109 -3.54 34.12 4.85
C SER A 109 -2.51 34.79 3.94
N LEU A 110 -2.75 36.05 3.57
CA LEU A 110 -1.84 36.84 2.77
C LEU A 110 -0.77 37.49 3.65
N LEU A 111 0.40 37.75 3.08
CA LEU A 111 1.47 38.50 3.73
C LEU A 111 1.48 39.97 3.24
N PRO A 112 2.01 40.91 4.05
CA PRO A 112 2.19 42.30 3.59
C PRO A 112 3.02 42.36 2.31
N GLY A 113 2.56 43.14 1.31
CA GLY A 113 3.23 43.23 0.01
C GLY A 113 2.97 42.05 -0.92
N SER A 114 1.98 41.20 -0.61
CA SER A 114 1.50 40.16 -1.52
C SER A 114 1.14 40.74 -2.87
N SER A 115 1.47 40.00 -3.94
CA SER A 115 1.13 40.36 -5.31
C SER A 115 -0.27 39.89 -5.76
N ILE A 116 -1.01 39.24 -4.85
CA ILE A 116 -2.41 38.86 -5.05
C ILE A 116 -3.29 40.11 -5.06
N ARG A 117 -4.17 40.21 -6.05
CA ARG A 117 -5.14 41.30 -6.19
C ARG A 117 -6.49 40.90 -5.60
N GLU A 118 -7.26 41.91 -5.18
CA GLU A 118 -8.64 41.69 -4.77
C GLU A 118 -9.45 41.13 -5.94
N GLY A 119 -10.28 40.11 -5.67
CA GLY A 119 -11.07 39.41 -6.69
C GLY A 119 -10.29 38.47 -7.62
N GLU A 120 -8.97 38.30 -7.44
CA GLU A 120 -8.16 37.42 -8.27
C GLU A 120 -8.49 35.94 -8.04
N SER A 121 -8.72 35.21 -9.13
CA SER A 121 -8.99 33.77 -9.11
C SER A 121 -7.68 32.99 -9.00
N LEU A 122 -7.60 32.08 -8.02
CA LEU A 122 -6.38 31.32 -7.72
C LEU A 122 -6.63 29.82 -7.80
N GLU A 123 -5.65 29.08 -8.31
CA GLU A 123 -5.62 27.61 -8.33
C GLU A 123 -4.53 27.11 -7.39
N LEU A 124 -4.89 26.17 -6.50
CA LEU A 124 -3.98 25.52 -5.57
C LEU A 124 -3.76 24.06 -6.01
N SER A 125 -2.58 23.77 -6.53
CA SER A 125 -2.18 22.40 -6.88
C SER A 125 -1.35 21.81 -5.74
N CYS A 126 -1.72 20.62 -5.28
CA CYS A 126 -1.00 19.93 -4.22
C CYS A 126 -1.11 18.41 -4.34
N TYR A 127 -0.23 17.69 -3.64
CA TYR A 127 -0.28 16.23 -3.55
C TYR A 127 -1.02 15.81 -2.30
N LYS A 128 -1.98 14.88 -2.42
CA LYS A 128 -2.62 14.22 -1.28
C LYS A 128 -2.05 12.82 -1.06
N ILE A 129 -2.17 12.30 0.16
CA ILE A 129 -1.80 10.92 0.50
C ILE A 129 -2.87 10.00 -0.10
N PRO A 130 -2.55 9.15 -1.08
CA PRO A 130 -3.51 8.15 -1.54
C PRO A 130 -3.62 7.05 -0.49
N TYR A 131 -4.84 6.60 -0.20
CA TYR A 131 -5.07 5.52 0.76
C TYR A 131 -6.18 4.56 0.34
N VAL A 132 -5.98 3.27 0.62
CA VAL A 132 -7.04 2.27 0.48
C VAL A 132 -7.72 2.07 1.82
N SER A 133 -9.04 2.14 1.84
CA SER A 133 -9.81 1.98 3.08
C SER A 133 -10.27 0.55 3.27
N HIS A 134 -10.00 0.01 4.46
CA HIS A 134 -10.41 -1.29 4.92
C HIS A 134 -11.26 -1.18 6.18
N SER A 135 -11.93 -2.27 6.57
CA SER A 135 -12.70 -2.32 7.82
C SER A 135 -11.85 -2.09 9.07
N TRP A 136 -10.54 -2.32 8.99
CA TRP A 136 -9.58 -2.17 10.07
C TRP A 136 -8.77 -0.86 10.01
N GLY A 137 -8.96 -0.01 8.99
CA GLY A 137 -8.26 1.27 8.89
C GLY A 137 -7.90 1.68 7.46
N LYS A 138 -7.07 2.74 7.34
CA LYS A 138 -6.50 3.21 6.08
C LYS A 138 -5.15 2.53 5.84
N GLN A 139 -4.95 1.95 4.66
CA GLN A 139 -3.64 1.52 4.18
C GLN A 139 -2.98 2.68 3.43
N ILE A 140 -1.82 3.12 3.91
CA ILE A 140 -1.05 4.22 3.34
C ILE A 140 0.28 3.66 2.84
N SER A 141 0.59 3.88 1.56
CA SER A 141 1.88 3.48 0.98
C SER A 141 2.94 4.54 1.20
N LEU A 142 4.15 4.13 1.60
CA LEU A 142 5.29 5.02 1.74
C LEU A 142 5.97 5.25 0.38
N CYS A 143 6.46 6.47 0.14
CA CYS A 143 7.16 6.75 -1.11
C CYS A 143 8.51 6.03 -1.13
N MET A 144 8.60 5.02 -2.00
CA MET A 144 9.82 4.24 -2.24
C MET A 144 10.97 5.06 -2.84
N SER A 145 10.71 6.28 -3.32
CA SER A 145 11.74 7.18 -3.85
C SER A 145 12.15 8.28 -2.87
N ASN A 146 11.61 8.29 -1.64
CA ASN A 146 12.01 9.26 -0.61
C ASN A 146 13.32 8.79 0.09
N PRO A 147 14.44 9.53 -0.02
CA PRO A 147 15.70 9.12 0.59
C PRO A 147 15.65 9.04 2.13
N GLU A 148 14.90 9.92 2.79
CA GLU A 148 14.80 9.97 4.26
C GLU A 148 14.25 8.68 4.87
N LEU A 149 13.43 7.94 4.10
CA LEU A 149 12.86 6.67 4.53
C LEU A 149 13.95 5.62 4.78
N TYR A 150 15.02 5.64 3.98
CA TYR A 150 16.11 4.69 4.09
C TYR A 150 17.04 5.00 5.25
N GLU A 151 17.25 6.28 5.57
CA GLU A 151 17.97 6.70 6.78
C GLU A 151 17.21 6.25 8.04
N TYR A 152 15.89 6.44 8.03
CA TYR A 152 15.01 5.96 9.10
C TYR A 152 15.11 4.45 9.26
N TRP A 153 14.91 3.67 8.19
CA TRP A 153 15.02 2.20 8.24
C TRP A 153 16.39 1.72 8.72
N GLN A 154 17.48 2.37 8.29
CA GLN A 154 18.82 2.03 8.76
C GLN A 154 18.98 2.23 10.27
N SER A 155 18.47 3.35 10.78
CA SER A 155 18.47 3.65 12.22
C SER A 155 17.65 2.63 13.01
N GLN A 156 16.44 2.29 12.52
CA GLN A 156 15.56 1.33 13.19
C GLN A 156 16.11 -0.10 13.17
N ALA A 157 16.65 -0.56 12.04
CA ALA A 157 17.23 -1.90 11.94
C ALA A 157 18.38 -2.10 12.94
N LYS A 158 19.27 -1.10 13.09
CA LYS A 158 20.35 -1.12 14.09
C LYS A 158 19.81 -1.18 15.52
N LYS A 159 18.79 -0.37 15.86
CA LYS A 159 18.18 -0.35 17.19
C LYS A 159 17.50 -1.68 17.51
N LEU A 160 16.71 -2.20 16.58
CA LEU A 160 16.00 -3.46 16.76
C LEU A 160 16.96 -4.64 16.93
N HIS A 161 18.03 -4.69 16.13
CA HIS A 161 19.01 -5.78 16.21
C HIS A 161 19.79 -5.75 17.53
N ARG A 162 20.07 -4.58 18.10
CA ARG A 162 20.71 -4.48 19.43
C ARG A 162 19.86 -5.09 20.54
N VAL A 163 18.53 -5.09 20.40
CA VAL A 163 17.60 -5.61 21.41
C VAL A 163 17.32 -7.09 21.20
N ILE A 164 17.03 -7.52 19.97
CA ILE A 164 16.54 -8.87 19.67
C ILE A 164 17.65 -9.79 19.13
N GLY A 165 18.66 -9.26 18.45
CA GLY A 165 19.69 -10.07 17.80
C GLY A 165 19.14 -11.00 16.70
N PHE A 166 18.07 -10.58 16.01
CA PHE A 166 17.35 -11.41 15.04
C PHE A 166 18.25 -11.92 13.90
N LYS A 167 17.99 -13.15 13.45
CA LYS A 167 18.72 -13.80 12.35
C LYS A 167 17.95 -13.86 11.03
N ARG A 168 16.64 -13.68 11.10
CA ARG A 168 15.76 -13.56 9.95
C ARG A 168 14.90 -12.32 10.10
N PHE A 169 14.65 -11.61 9.00
CA PHE A 169 13.77 -10.45 8.98
C PHE A 169 12.82 -10.55 7.78
N LEU A 170 11.52 -10.52 8.03
CA LEU A 170 10.49 -10.51 7.00
C LEU A 170 10.10 -9.06 6.66
N LEU A 171 10.37 -8.63 5.44
CA LEU A 171 9.93 -7.35 4.91
C LEU A 171 8.41 -7.38 4.71
N SER A 172 7.69 -6.46 5.35
CA SER A 172 6.26 -6.23 5.13
C SER A 172 6.03 -5.43 3.84
N MET A 173 6.44 -6.02 2.72
CA MET A 173 6.34 -5.43 1.38
C MET A 173 5.29 -6.20 0.55
N ASP A 174 4.11 -6.34 1.13
CA ASP A 174 2.91 -6.93 0.55
C ASP A 174 1.91 -5.85 0.15
N GLU A 175 1.07 -6.17 -0.85
CA GLU A 175 -0.10 -5.39 -1.25
C GLU A 175 0.15 -3.87 -1.36
N ILE A 176 1.16 -3.49 -2.14
CA ILE A 176 1.54 -2.09 -2.36
C ILE A 176 0.55 -1.45 -3.34
N ARG A 177 -0.57 -1.00 -2.79
CA ARG A 177 -1.73 -0.52 -3.56
C ARG A 177 -1.60 0.90 -4.09
N ASN A 178 -0.59 1.67 -3.68
CA ASN A 178 -0.33 3.01 -4.19
C ASN A 178 1.16 3.24 -4.42
N GLY A 179 1.51 3.95 -5.50
CA GLY A 179 2.91 4.23 -5.82
C GLY A 179 3.08 5.02 -7.11
N GLY A 180 4.29 5.54 -7.35
CA GLY A 180 4.66 6.14 -8.64
C GLY A 180 4.18 7.58 -8.88
N GLY A 181 3.11 8.03 -8.22
CA GLY A 181 2.45 9.31 -8.56
C GLY A 181 3.22 10.60 -8.21
N CYS A 182 4.15 10.60 -7.24
CA CYS A 182 4.86 11.84 -6.87
C CYS A 182 6.05 12.16 -7.80
N LEU A 183 6.47 13.43 -7.86
CA LEU A 183 7.57 13.84 -8.73
C LEU A 183 8.89 13.13 -8.39
N SER A 184 9.16 12.78 -7.13
CA SER A 184 10.36 12.00 -6.79
C SER A 184 10.38 10.64 -7.48
N CYS A 185 9.21 10.02 -7.67
CA CYS A 185 9.10 8.75 -8.39
C CYS A 185 9.21 9.00 -9.90
N GLN A 186 8.44 9.94 -10.43
CA GLN A 186 8.39 10.22 -11.87
C GLN A 186 9.77 10.64 -12.42
N LYS A 187 10.51 11.49 -11.69
CA LYS A 187 11.85 11.95 -12.08
C LYS A 187 12.88 10.83 -12.22
N ARG A 188 12.61 9.63 -11.66
CA ARG A 188 13.53 8.48 -11.83
C ARG A 188 13.53 7.95 -13.26
N GLY A 189 12.47 8.15 -14.03
CA GLY A 189 12.37 7.67 -15.41
C GLY A 189 12.42 6.13 -15.53
N ILE A 190 12.01 5.40 -14.49
CA ILE A 190 11.98 3.94 -14.45
C ILE A 190 10.58 3.44 -14.05
N SER A 191 10.29 2.18 -14.34
CA SER A 191 9.00 1.54 -14.04
C SER A 191 8.75 1.37 -12.53
N MET A 192 7.50 1.14 -12.14
CA MET A 192 7.15 0.81 -10.75
C MET A 192 7.73 -0.52 -10.28
N ALA A 193 7.86 -1.50 -11.18
CA ALA A 193 8.60 -2.74 -10.95
C ALA A 193 10.07 -2.48 -10.54
N GLU A 194 10.76 -1.56 -11.23
CA GLU A 194 12.14 -1.17 -10.92
C GLU A 194 12.25 -0.35 -9.64
N ILE A 195 11.31 0.58 -9.39
CA ILE A 195 11.24 1.34 -8.13
C ILE A 195 11.08 0.39 -6.94
N LEU A 196 10.18 -0.60 -7.06
CA LEU A 196 9.98 -1.62 -6.05
C LEU A 196 11.24 -2.46 -5.83
N GLY A 197 11.86 -2.93 -6.92
CA GLY A 197 13.10 -3.71 -6.87
C GLY A 197 14.25 -2.98 -6.19
N ASP A 198 14.46 -1.70 -6.52
CA ASP A 198 15.44 -0.84 -5.86
C ASP A 198 15.13 -0.65 -4.36
N CYS A 199 13.88 -0.39 -4.01
CA CYS A 199 13.45 -0.25 -2.62
C CYS A 199 13.75 -1.53 -1.80
N ILE A 200 13.38 -2.70 -2.32
CA ILE A 200 13.65 -3.99 -1.68
C ILE A 200 15.15 -4.23 -1.56
N THR A 201 15.92 -3.95 -2.61
CA THR A 201 17.39 -4.10 -2.63
C THR A 201 18.04 -3.26 -1.54
N ARG A 202 17.63 -2.00 -1.40
CA ARG A 202 18.13 -1.08 -0.38
C ARG A 202 17.71 -1.50 1.03
N GLN A 203 16.49 -1.97 1.24
CA GLN A 203 16.05 -2.54 2.51
C GLN A 203 16.89 -3.78 2.88
N ARG A 204 17.12 -4.71 1.95
CA ARG A 204 18.01 -5.86 2.16
C ARG A 204 19.42 -5.43 2.53
N ALA A 205 19.97 -4.41 1.84
CA ALA A 205 21.30 -3.88 2.12
C ALA A 205 21.40 -3.29 3.54
N VAL A 206 20.35 -2.61 4.02
CA VAL A 206 20.29 -2.10 5.40
C VAL A 206 20.49 -3.22 6.42
N PHE A 207 19.76 -4.33 6.30
CA PHE A 207 19.90 -5.46 7.24
C PHE A 207 21.27 -6.14 7.13
N LYS A 208 21.78 -6.28 5.92
CA LYS A 208 23.07 -6.95 5.66
C LYS A 208 24.26 -6.12 6.14
N ALA A 209 24.12 -4.80 6.22
CA ALA A 209 25.10 -3.92 6.85
C ALA A 209 25.08 -4.02 8.39
N VAL A 210 23.99 -4.50 8.99
CA VAL A 210 23.90 -4.76 10.45
C VAL A 210 24.58 -6.07 10.80
N ASP A 211 24.21 -7.15 10.10
CA ASP A 211 24.88 -8.44 10.16
C ASP A 211 24.71 -9.13 8.79
N PRO A 212 25.80 -9.43 8.05
CA PRO A 212 25.72 -10.05 6.73
C PRO A 212 25.02 -11.42 6.73
N LYS A 213 24.96 -12.09 7.89
CA LYS A 213 24.30 -13.38 8.07
C LYS A 213 22.79 -13.27 8.24
N ILE A 214 22.22 -12.08 8.41
CA ILE A 214 20.77 -11.91 8.49
C ILE A 214 20.13 -12.38 7.18
N GLU A 215 19.21 -13.32 7.27
CA GLU A 215 18.35 -13.72 6.16
C GLU A 215 17.22 -12.71 6.00
N VAL A 216 17.03 -12.21 4.77
CA VAL A 216 15.96 -11.26 4.46
C VAL A 216 14.89 -12.02 3.68
N MET A 217 13.69 -12.03 4.24
CA MET A 217 12.51 -12.67 3.68
C MET A 217 11.53 -11.60 3.20
N ILE A 218 10.67 -11.92 2.24
CA ILE A 218 9.66 -10.98 1.70
C ILE A 218 8.39 -11.72 1.28
N TRP A 219 7.24 -11.09 1.41
CA TRP A 219 5.99 -11.60 0.84
C TRP A 219 6.05 -11.70 -0.68
N SER A 220 5.42 -12.73 -1.25
CA SER A 220 5.57 -13.07 -2.67
C SER A 220 4.78 -12.19 -3.63
N ASP A 221 3.66 -11.63 -3.20
CA ASP A 221 2.58 -11.17 -4.08
C ASP A 221 2.99 -10.06 -5.04
N MET A 222 3.75 -9.07 -4.55
CA MET A 222 4.23 -7.97 -5.39
C MET A 222 5.35 -8.38 -6.36
N LEU A 223 5.85 -9.62 -6.24
CA LEU A 223 6.89 -10.22 -7.10
C LEU A 223 6.36 -11.36 -7.98
N ASP A 224 5.13 -11.82 -7.75
CA ASP A 224 4.56 -13.01 -8.39
C ASP A 224 3.61 -12.63 -9.55
N PRO A 225 3.93 -12.98 -10.80
CA PRO A 225 3.06 -12.74 -11.95
C PRO A 225 1.70 -13.45 -11.87
N ALA A 226 1.58 -14.51 -11.07
CA ALA A 226 0.30 -15.18 -10.81
C ALA A 226 -0.52 -14.51 -9.70
N HIS A 227 0.00 -13.43 -9.11
CA HIS A 227 -0.59 -12.72 -7.98
C HIS A 227 -0.74 -11.21 -8.25
N ASN A 228 -0.02 -10.32 -7.53
CA ASN A 228 -0.19 -8.86 -7.60
C ASN A 228 0.85 -8.17 -8.53
N ALA A 229 1.81 -8.90 -9.10
CA ALA A 229 2.85 -8.32 -9.95
C ALA A 229 2.39 -8.16 -11.42
N HIS A 230 1.43 -7.27 -11.64
CA HIS A 230 0.86 -6.96 -12.95
C HIS A 230 0.54 -5.47 -13.10
N SER A 231 0.14 -5.06 -14.31
CA SER A 231 -0.27 -3.69 -14.62
C SER A 231 -1.63 -3.34 -14.00
N ASN A 232 -1.96 -2.05 -13.88
CA ASN A 232 -3.26 -1.56 -13.39
C ASN A 232 -3.62 -2.08 -11.98
N TYR A 233 -2.63 -2.18 -11.10
CA TYR A 233 -2.82 -2.61 -9.73
C TYR A 233 -3.13 -1.40 -8.83
N TYR A 234 -4.41 -1.22 -8.48
CA TYR A 234 -4.89 -0.13 -7.62
C TYR A 234 -4.39 1.26 -8.08
N GLY A 235 -3.97 2.13 -7.17
CA GLY A 235 -3.47 3.48 -7.44
C GLY A 235 -1.95 3.54 -7.69
N ALA A 236 -1.35 2.44 -8.14
CA ALA A 236 0.02 2.47 -8.61
C ALA A 236 0.08 3.07 -10.02
N VAL A 237 0.79 4.19 -10.16
CA VAL A 237 1.09 4.80 -11.46
C VAL A 237 2.22 4.01 -12.10
N GLY A 238 1.87 3.05 -12.96
CA GLY A 238 2.81 2.21 -13.70
C GLY A 238 2.46 0.72 -13.63
N ASP A 239 3.50 -0.12 -13.71
CA ASP A 239 3.38 -1.57 -13.84
C ASP A 239 4.35 -2.29 -12.89
N PHE A 240 3.87 -3.34 -12.22
CA PHE A 240 4.68 -4.25 -11.39
C PHE A 240 5.12 -5.52 -12.12
N THR A 241 4.71 -5.72 -13.37
CA THR A 241 5.09 -6.87 -14.20
C THR A 241 6.61 -7.03 -14.23
N GLY A 242 7.07 -8.23 -13.86
CA GLY A 242 8.50 -8.54 -13.87
C GLY A 242 9.30 -7.94 -12.71
N SER A 243 8.67 -7.37 -11.68
CA SER A 243 9.33 -6.84 -10.48
C SER A 243 10.35 -7.80 -9.85
N TRP A 244 10.09 -9.11 -9.88
CA TRP A 244 11.03 -10.16 -9.42
C TRP A 244 12.39 -10.14 -10.12
N LYS A 245 12.51 -9.54 -11.32
CA LYS A 245 13.78 -9.41 -12.05
C LYS A 245 14.70 -8.38 -11.41
N HIS A 246 14.16 -7.48 -10.59
CA HIS A 246 14.86 -6.32 -10.04
C HIS A 246 15.21 -6.48 -8.56
N VAL A 247 15.08 -7.69 -8.00
CA VAL A 247 15.38 -7.97 -6.59
C VAL A 247 16.61 -8.88 -6.43
N PRO A 248 17.32 -8.83 -5.29
CA PRO A 248 18.47 -9.68 -5.02
C PRO A 248 18.07 -11.17 -4.97
N ARG A 249 18.90 -12.03 -5.56
CA ARG A 249 18.67 -13.49 -5.60
C ARG A 249 18.79 -14.19 -4.24
N ASP A 250 19.39 -13.52 -3.26
CA ASP A 250 19.55 -14.07 -1.90
C ASP A 250 18.35 -13.82 -0.98
N LEU A 251 17.28 -13.21 -1.49
CA LEU A 251 15.99 -13.13 -0.79
C LEU A 251 15.34 -14.51 -0.65
N THR A 252 14.63 -14.69 0.45
CA THR A 252 13.75 -15.85 0.67
C THR A 252 12.29 -15.41 0.52
N ILE A 253 11.54 -16.07 -0.35
CA ILE A 253 10.19 -15.67 -0.74
C ILE A 253 9.15 -16.38 0.12
N MET A 254 8.32 -15.61 0.82
CA MET A 254 7.18 -16.10 1.59
C MET A 254 5.96 -16.17 0.69
N CYS A 255 5.75 -17.33 0.05
CA CYS A 255 4.59 -17.59 -0.79
C CYS A 255 3.32 -17.66 0.06
N TRP A 256 2.32 -16.85 -0.31
CA TRP A 256 1.00 -16.87 0.29
C TRP A 256 -0.08 -16.96 -0.79
N TYR A 257 -1.33 -17.10 -0.37
CA TYR A 257 -2.51 -17.40 -1.18
C TYR A 257 -2.60 -18.86 -1.64
N HIS A 258 -3.31 -19.66 -0.83
CA HIS A 258 -3.44 -21.11 -0.98
C HIS A 258 -3.83 -21.57 -2.39
N LYS A 259 -4.77 -20.88 -3.06
CA LYS A 259 -5.30 -21.28 -4.37
C LYS A 259 -4.23 -21.30 -5.47
N ILE A 260 -3.17 -20.50 -5.35
CA ILE A 260 -2.12 -20.37 -6.36
C ILE A 260 -0.78 -20.92 -5.88
N ARG A 261 -0.73 -21.57 -4.70
CA ARG A 261 0.51 -22.00 -4.03
C ARG A 261 1.48 -22.75 -4.95
N ASP A 262 1.00 -23.71 -5.74
CA ASP A 262 1.84 -24.54 -6.61
C ASP A 262 2.44 -23.72 -7.76
N LYS A 263 1.66 -22.76 -8.27
CA LYS A 263 2.12 -21.82 -9.31
C LYS A 263 3.19 -20.89 -8.76
N SER A 264 2.94 -20.28 -7.60
CA SER A 264 3.88 -19.37 -6.95
C SER A 264 5.17 -20.08 -6.55
N LEU A 265 5.07 -21.20 -5.84
CA LEU A 265 6.21 -22.02 -5.42
C LEU A 265 7.04 -22.47 -6.61
N GLY A 266 6.40 -23.05 -7.62
CA GLY A 266 7.06 -23.50 -8.84
C GLY A 266 7.70 -22.35 -9.63
N PHE A 267 7.07 -21.18 -9.68
CA PHE A 267 7.62 -20.00 -10.33
C PHE A 267 8.91 -19.53 -9.66
N PHE A 268 8.89 -19.25 -8.35
CA PHE A 268 10.08 -18.74 -7.64
C PHE A 268 11.20 -19.76 -7.57
N SER A 269 10.86 -21.05 -7.40
CA SER A 269 11.82 -22.15 -7.42
C SER A 269 12.57 -22.23 -8.74
N LYS A 270 11.89 -22.12 -9.89
CA LYS A 270 12.51 -22.06 -11.23
C LYS A 270 13.45 -20.86 -11.41
N GLN A 271 13.23 -19.78 -10.68
CA GLN A 271 14.09 -18.59 -10.69
C GLN A 271 15.26 -18.69 -9.68
N GLY A 272 15.40 -19.81 -8.97
CA GLY A 272 16.46 -20.07 -8.02
C GLY A 272 16.25 -19.46 -6.63
N PHE A 273 15.06 -18.94 -6.33
CA PHE A 273 14.77 -18.42 -4.99
C PHE A 273 14.48 -19.54 -4.01
N ARG A 274 14.84 -19.30 -2.74
CA ARG A 274 14.35 -20.10 -1.62
C ARG A 274 12.92 -19.68 -1.27
N THR A 275 12.09 -20.63 -0.89
CA THR A 275 10.67 -20.35 -0.61
C THR A 275 10.21 -20.91 0.72
N PHE A 276 9.21 -20.25 1.32
CA PHE A 276 8.43 -20.73 2.45
C PHE A 276 6.94 -20.60 2.12
N GLY A 277 6.10 -21.48 2.67
CA GLY A 277 4.65 -21.37 2.58
C GLY A 277 4.05 -20.64 3.78
N ALA A 278 3.19 -19.64 3.56
CA ALA A 278 2.47 -18.92 4.61
C ALA A 278 1.01 -19.40 4.67
N ALA A 279 0.68 -20.27 5.63
CA ALA A 279 -0.22 -21.38 5.31
C ALA A 279 -1.56 -21.48 6.07
N TYR A 280 -1.75 -20.82 7.22
CA TYR A 280 -2.92 -21.09 8.07
C TYR A 280 -4.14 -20.22 7.75
N TYR A 281 -3.95 -18.90 7.63
CA TYR A 281 -4.98 -17.94 7.22
C TYR A 281 -6.33 -18.05 7.97
N ASP A 282 -6.28 -18.22 9.30
CA ASP A 282 -7.44 -18.17 10.21
C ASP A 282 -8.56 -19.21 9.93
N ALA A 283 -8.22 -20.33 9.29
CA ALA A 283 -9.15 -21.44 9.03
C ALA A 283 -9.57 -22.17 10.33
N ASP A 284 -10.66 -22.93 10.27
CA ASP A 284 -11.18 -23.67 11.44
C ASP A 284 -10.52 -25.05 11.62
N ASP A 285 -9.67 -25.45 10.67
CA ASP A 285 -8.88 -26.68 10.70
C ASP A 285 -7.46 -26.50 10.11
N LEU A 286 -6.71 -27.61 10.01
CA LEU A 286 -5.34 -27.63 9.48
C LEU A 286 -5.24 -28.23 8.07
N THR A 287 -6.35 -28.31 7.32
CA THR A 287 -6.35 -28.86 5.95
C THR A 287 -5.45 -28.05 5.02
N ASN A 288 -5.60 -26.71 5.02
CA ASN A 288 -4.76 -25.80 4.22
C ASN A 288 -3.25 -25.96 4.54
N PRO A 289 -2.81 -25.96 5.82
CA PRO A 289 -1.43 -26.30 6.17
C PRO A 289 -0.94 -27.65 5.64
N ARG A 290 -1.74 -28.73 5.68
CA ARG A 290 -1.34 -30.04 5.15
C ARG A 290 -1.09 -29.98 3.64
N GLU A 291 -1.97 -29.33 2.90
CA GLU A 291 -1.80 -29.15 1.45
C GLU A 291 -0.59 -28.30 1.09
N TRP A 292 -0.32 -27.23 1.86
CA TRP A 292 0.91 -26.45 1.72
C TRP A 292 2.15 -27.32 1.89
N LEU A 293 2.16 -28.23 2.87
CA LEU A 293 3.30 -29.11 3.11
C LEU A 293 3.54 -30.08 1.96
N THR A 294 2.49 -30.66 1.38
CA THR A 294 2.60 -31.47 0.15
C THR A 294 3.28 -30.67 -0.96
N SER A 295 2.81 -29.44 -1.19
CA SER A 295 3.32 -28.57 -2.26
C SER A 295 4.77 -28.16 -2.03
N LEU A 296 5.14 -27.88 -0.77
CA LEU A 296 6.50 -27.52 -0.37
C LEU A 296 7.46 -28.71 -0.58
N ARG A 297 7.03 -29.95 -0.30
CA ARG A 297 7.85 -31.16 -0.51
C ARG A 297 8.22 -31.37 -1.98
N GLU A 298 7.29 -31.06 -2.87
CA GLU A 298 7.46 -31.22 -4.32
C GLU A 298 8.24 -30.05 -4.96
N THR A 299 8.49 -28.97 -4.21
CA THR A 299 9.12 -27.77 -4.72
C THR A 299 10.61 -27.72 -4.35
N PRO A 300 11.53 -27.74 -5.32
CA PRO A 300 12.96 -27.54 -5.05
C PRO A 300 13.22 -26.22 -4.32
N ASN A 301 14.19 -26.21 -3.39
CA ASN A 301 14.56 -25.04 -2.58
C ASN A 301 13.47 -24.48 -1.64
N ALA A 302 12.33 -25.15 -1.48
CA ALA A 302 11.39 -24.85 -0.39
C ALA A 302 12.01 -25.24 0.96
N GLN A 303 11.86 -24.39 1.98
CA GLN A 303 12.60 -24.53 3.24
C GLN A 303 11.72 -24.59 4.49
N GLY A 304 10.43 -24.27 4.38
CA GLY A 304 9.54 -24.39 5.52
C GLY A 304 8.18 -23.75 5.34
N ILE A 305 7.47 -23.68 6.46
CA ILE A 305 6.10 -23.22 6.54
C ILE A 305 5.94 -22.25 7.72
N MET A 306 5.00 -21.32 7.60
CA MET A 306 4.66 -20.33 8.63
C MET A 306 3.19 -20.42 8.99
N TYR A 307 2.91 -20.45 10.30
CA TYR A 307 1.55 -20.28 10.84
C TYR A 307 1.17 -18.81 10.81
N THR A 308 0.35 -18.42 9.84
CA THR A 308 -0.12 -17.05 9.66
C THR A 308 -1.54 -16.89 10.17
N THR A 309 -1.74 -16.01 11.15
CA THR A 309 -3.07 -15.64 11.69
C THR A 309 -3.19 -14.12 11.75
N TRP A 310 -4.28 -13.60 11.21
CA TRP A 310 -4.66 -12.18 11.25
C TRP A 310 -5.74 -11.91 12.28
N GLN A 311 -6.45 -12.97 12.71
CA GLN A 311 -7.52 -12.91 13.72
C GLN A 311 -7.06 -13.37 15.10
N LYS A 312 -5.76 -13.63 15.30
CA LYS A 312 -5.21 -14.17 16.55
C LYS A 312 -5.82 -15.53 16.92
N LYS A 313 -6.21 -16.33 15.92
CA LYS A 313 -6.67 -17.72 16.10
C LYS A 313 -5.45 -18.60 16.38
N TYR A 314 -5.13 -18.82 17.66
CA TYR A 314 -3.97 -19.64 18.06
C TYR A 314 -4.33 -21.06 18.50
N LYS A 315 -5.62 -21.42 18.53
CA LYS A 315 -6.09 -22.74 19.00
C LYS A 315 -5.42 -23.91 18.26
N LEU A 316 -5.10 -23.73 16.98
CA LEU A 316 -4.52 -24.76 16.13
C LEU A 316 -2.99 -24.67 16.02
N LEU A 317 -2.34 -23.74 16.73
CA LEU A 317 -0.89 -23.54 16.65
C LEU A 317 -0.11 -24.79 17.10
N ALA A 318 -0.56 -25.46 18.16
CA ALA A 318 0.08 -26.69 18.64
C ALA A 318 0.01 -27.80 17.58
N GLY A 319 -1.19 -28.09 17.05
CA GLY A 319 -1.36 -29.10 16.00
C GLY A 319 -0.65 -28.75 14.69
N PHE A 320 -0.47 -27.46 14.39
CA PHE A 320 0.39 -27.04 13.29
C PHE A 320 1.86 -27.36 13.56
N GLY A 321 2.32 -27.19 14.80
CA GLY A 321 3.66 -27.57 15.24
C GLY A 321 3.92 -29.07 15.11
N ASP A 322 2.95 -29.90 15.50
CA ASP A 322 3.01 -31.36 15.33
C ASP A 322 3.15 -31.70 13.84
N LEU A 323 2.26 -31.13 13.01
CA LEU A 323 2.27 -31.32 11.57
C LEU A 323 3.59 -30.90 10.90
N ALA A 324 4.20 -29.79 11.32
CA ALA A 324 5.48 -29.35 10.77
C ALA A 324 6.65 -30.24 11.23
N SER A 325 6.56 -30.84 12.42
CA SER A 325 7.62 -31.63 13.04
C SER A 325 7.68 -33.07 12.53
N GLU A 326 6.52 -33.72 12.32
CA GLU A 326 6.43 -35.06 11.73
C GLU A 326 7.19 -35.12 10.39
N ILE A 327 7.03 -34.09 9.58
CA ILE A 327 7.66 -33.98 8.26
C ILE A 327 9.18 -33.79 8.36
N ALA A 328 9.65 -33.04 9.34
CA ALA A 328 11.08 -32.85 9.57
C ALA A 328 11.76 -34.16 10.02
N ALA A 329 11.04 -35.05 10.71
CA ALA A 329 11.53 -36.38 11.08
C ALA A 329 11.60 -37.32 9.87
N GLU A 330 10.52 -37.40 9.07
CA GLU A 330 10.49 -38.22 7.85
C GLU A 330 11.63 -37.91 6.86
N GLN A 331 11.98 -36.63 6.69
CA GLN A 331 13.10 -36.21 5.83
C GLN A 331 14.48 -36.61 6.38
N ARG A 332 14.65 -36.72 7.69
CA ARG A 332 15.91 -37.17 8.31
C ARG A 332 16.09 -38.67 8.17
N ASP A 333 15.03 -39.43 8.38
CA ASP A 333 15.08 -40.89 8.34
C ASP A 333 15.21 -41.43 6.91
N GLY A 334 14.66 -40.73 5.91
CA GLY A 334 14.82 -41.06 4.49
C GLY A 334 16.22 -40.82 3.91
N LEU A 335 17.05 -39.99 4.55
CA LEU A 335 18.45 -39.72 4.14
C LEU A 335 19.48 -40.59 4.88
N GLY A 336 19.06 -41.37 5.88
CA GLY A 336 19.92 -42.28 6.64
C GLY A 336 19.93 -43.73 6.15
N GLY A 337 19.31 -44.00 5.00
CA GLY A 337 19.05 -45.34 4.47
C GLY A 337 19.77 -45.70 3.17
N GLU A 338 20.76 -44.92 2.72
CA GLU A 338 21.64 -45.26 1.58
C GLU A 338 23.09 -45.47 2.02
#